data_AF-A0A1F3JWV3-F1
#
_entry.id   AF-A0A1F3JWV3-F1
#
_cell.length_a   1.000
_cell.length_b   1.000
_cell.length_c   1.000
_cell.angle_alpha   90.00
_cell.angle_beta   90.00
_cell.angle_gamma   90.00
#
_symmetry.space_group_name_H-M   'P 1'
#
loop_
_entity.id
_entity.type
_entity.pdbx_description
1 polymer ?
#
loop_
_entity_poly.entity_id
_entity_poly.type
_entity_poly.pdbx_seq_one_letter_code
_entity_poly.pdbx_strand_id
1 'polypeptide(L)'
;MKETDKPTGEQKGGIRDVIDGSVLTKEWVIKQLPYIIFLTFIAILYIGNRYHAEKIIRETTKLQAQVKELRSESIATASELMYISKQSEVSNLVKANNLDLTESVEPPIIIAVKK
;
A
#
# COMPACT_ATOMS: atom_id res chain seq x y z
N MET A 1 -40.01 34.43 59.78
CA MET A 1 -39.85 35.29 58.58
C MET A 1 -38.44 35.86 58.63
N LYS A 2 -37.41 35.43 57.91
CA LYS A 2 -37.18 34.62 56.70
C LYS A 2 -35.93 33.77 57.02
N GLU A 3 -36.00 32.44 57.08
CA GLU A 3 -35.47 31.54 56.03
C GLU A 3 -34.82 32.29 54.85
N THR A 4 -33.54 32.13 54.57
CA THR A 4 -33.01 30.90 53.96
C THR A 4 -31.56 30.60 54.36
N ASP A 5 -31.40 29.42 54.92
CA ASP A 5 -30.22 28.57 54.85
C ASP A 5 -30.05 27.98 53.42
N LYS A 6 -28.86 27.41 53.15
CA LYS A 6 -28.42 26.55 52.01
C LYS A 6 -27.57 27.19 50.88
N PRO A 7 -26.70 26.40 50.21
CA PRO A 7 -25.77 25.41 50.78
C PRO A 7 -24.38 25.38 50.08
N THR A 8 -23.43 24.75 50.76
CA THR A 8 -22.40 23.80 50.28
C THR A 8 -22.32 23.48 48.78
N GLY A 9 -21.09 23.45 48.24
CA GLY A 9 -20.72 22.33 47.36
C GLY A 9 -19.89 22.62 46.11
N GLU A 10 -18.62 22.16 46.17
CA GLU A 10 -18.02 21.27 45.17
C GLU A 10 -17.66 21.79 43.76
N GLN A 11 -16.34 21.90 43.56
CA GLN A 11 -15.59 21.37 42.41
C GLN A 11 -16.19 21.59 41.01
N LYS A 12 -16.14 22.81 40.46
CA LYS A 12 -16.49 23.05 39.04
C LYS A 12 -15.66 24.15 38.41
N GLY A 13 -14.38 23.89 38.14
CA GLY A 13 -13.49 24.88 37.50
C GLY A 13 -12.66 24.35 36.35
N GLY A 14 -11.93 23.24 36.56
CA GLY A 14 -10.82 22.86 35.66
C GLY A 14 -11.13 22.79 34.16
N ILE A 15 -12.24 22.17 33.75
CA ILE A 15 -12.59 22.03 32.33
C ILE A 15 -13.20 23.33 31.77
N ARG A 16 -13.99 24.06 32.57
CA ARG A 16 -14.58 25.35 32.15
C ARG A 16 -13.50 26.41 32.00
N ASP A 17 -12.54 26.46 32.90
CA ASP A 17 -11.41 27.39 32.87
C ASP A 17 -10.48 27.14 31.67
N VAL A 18 -10.35 25.87 31.24
CA VAL A 18 -9.58 25.51 30.03
C VAL A 18 -10.31 25.93 28.76
N ILE A 19 -11.64 25.80 28.72
CA ILE A 19 -12.46 26.21 27.56
C ILE A 19 -12.60 27.73 27.47
N ASP A 20 -12.73 28.43 28.61
CA ASP A 20 -12.85 29.89 28.70
C ASP A 20 -11.50 30.62 28.55
N GLY A 21 -10.39 29.87 28.43
CA GLY A 21 -9.06 30.43 28.19
C GLY A 21 -8.43 31.13 29.40
N SER A 22 -9.09 31.14 30.55
CA SER A 22 -8.55 31.70 31.81
C SER A 22 -7.31 30.95 32.31
N VAL A 23 -7.08 29.72 31.84
CA VAL A 23 -5.81 28.99 32.08
C VAL A 23 -4.65 29.59 31.29
N LEU A 24 -4.87 30.17 30.11
CA LEU A 24 -3.80 30.76 29.29
C LEU A 24 -3.28 32.07 29.85
N THR A 25 -4.07 32.80 30.64
CA THR A 25 -3.68 34.08 31.25
C THR A 25 -2.85 33.92 32.52
N LYS A 26 -2.67 32.69 33.02
CA LYS A 26 -1.80 32.41 34.18
C LYS A 26 -0.34 32.68 33.83
N GLU A 27 0.36 33.44 34.67
CA GLU A 27 1.77 33.83 34.46
C GLU A 27 2.72 32.66 34.18
N TRP A 28 2.48 31.51 34.81
CA TRP A 28 3.25 30.28 34.57
C TRP A 28 3.03 29.70 33.17
N VAL A 29 1.80 29.75 32.65
CA VAL A 29 1.45 29.27 31.30
C VAL A 29 2.01 30.20 30.23
N ILE A 30 1.97 31.51 30.48
CA ILE A 30 2.56 32.52 29.56
C ILE A 30 4.06 32.28 29.39
N LYS A 31 4.79 31.93 30.46
CA LYS A 31 6.22 31.58 30.36
C LYS A 31 6.49 30.32 29.53
N GLN A 32 5.52 29.40 29.47
CA GLN A 32 5.65 28.12 28.75
C GLN A 32 4.99 28.13 27.35
N LEU A 33 4.34 29.23 26.95
CA LEU A 33 3.79 29.41 25.60
C LEU A 33 4.74 29.01 24.46
N PRO A 34 6.03 29.40 24.42
CA PRO A 34 6.92 28.99 23.34
C PRO A 34 7.09 27.47 23.26
N TYR A 35 7.05 26.77 24.39
CA TYR A 35 7.11 25.30 24.44
C TYR A 35 5.81 24.65 23.95
N ILE A 36 4.64 25.22 24.29
CA ILE A 36 3.35 24.73 23.81
C ILE A 36 3.23 24.88 22.28
N ILE A 37 3.70 26.01 21.73
CA ILE A 37 3.75 26.25 20.29
C ILE A 37 4.68 25.23 19.63
N PHE A 38 5.84 24.95 20.23
CA PHE A 38 6.76 23.92 19.73
C PHE A 38 6.11 22.53 19.69
N LEU A 39 5.40 22.12 20.75
CA LEU A 39 4.66 20.85 20.75
C LEU A 39 3.56 20.82 19.69
N THR A 40 2.84 21.93 19.52
CA THR A 40 1.80 22.06 18.50
C THR A 40 2.40 21.94 17.10
N PHE A 41 3.56 22.55 16.86
CA PHE A 41 4.30 22.43 15.62
C PHE A 41 4.71 20.97 15.33
N ILE A 42 5.23 20.25 16.32
CA ILE A 42 5.53 18.82 16.20
C ILE A 42 4.26 18.02 15.90
N ALA A 43 3.14 18.34 16.56
CA ALA A 43 1.86 17.66 16.32
C ALA A 43 1.39 17.84 14.86
N ILE A 44 1.52 19.05 14.31
CA ILE A 44 1.20 19.32 12.90
C ILE A 44 2.12 18.51 11.97
N LEU A 45 3.42 18.51 12.22
CA LEU A 45 4.38 17.72 11.44
C LEU A 45 4.06 16.22 11.51
N TYR A 46 3.68 15.72 12.69
CA TYR A 46 3.31 14.32 12.90
C TYR A 46 2.05 13.94 12.12
N ILE A 47 1.01 14.78 12.14
CA ILE A 47 -0.20 14.56 11.36
C ILE A 47 0.14 14.54 9.86
N GLY A 48 0.93 15.49 9.38
CA GLY A 48 1.37 15.54 7.98
C GLY A 48 2.15 14.29 7.56
N ASN A 49 3.10 13.86 8.37
CA ASN A 49 3.88 12.64 8.13
C ASN A 49 2.98 11.40 8.09
N ARG A 50 2.04 11.29 9.04
CA ARG A 50 1.07 10.18 9.09
C ARG A 50 0.23 10.09 7.81
N TYR A 51 -0.31 11.21 7.32
CA TYR A 51 -1.07 11.23 6.07
C TYR A 51 -0.21 10.83 4.87
N HIS A 52 1.05 11.26 4.83
CA HIS A 52 1.97 10.89 3.77
C HIS A 52 2.29 9.39 3.77
N ALA A 53 2.57 8.83 4.95
CA ALA A 53 2.80 7.40 5.12
C ALA A 53 1.57 6.57 4.68
N GLU A 54 0.36 6.99 5.08
CA GLU A 54 -0.86 6.29 4.67
C GLU A 54 -1.04 6.30 3.14
N LYS A 55 -0.76 7.43 2.48
CA LYS A 55 -0.80 7.52 1.02
C LYS A 55 0.19 6.54 0.36
N ILE A 56 1.43 6.52 0.84
CA ILE A 56 2.48 5.61 0.32
C ILE A 56 2.06 4.15 0.51
N ILE A 57 1.50 3.79 1.67
CA ILE A 57 1.04 2.42 1.95
C ILE A 57 -0.07 2.00 0.96
N ARG A 58 -1.01 2.89 0.66
CA ARG A 58 -2.07 2.61 -0.31
C ARG A 58 -1.51 2.45 -1.73
N GLU A 59 -0.60 3.33 -2.14
CA GLU A 59 0.03 3.27 -3.46
C GLU A 59 0.88 2.02 -3.64
N THR A 60 1.71 1.67 -2.64
CA THR A 60 2.54 0.46 -2.66
C THR A 60 1.69 -0.81 -2.74
N THR A 61 0.59 -0.88 -1.98
CA THR A 61 -0.35 -2.02 -2.07
C THR A 61 -0.95 -2.15 -3.48
N LYS A 62 -1.39 -1.03 -4.06
CA LYS A 62 -1.92 -1.03 -5.44
C LYS A 62 -0.86 -1.42 -6.47
N LEU A 63 0.37 -0.96 -6.30
CA LEU A 63 1.46 -1.24 -7.22
C LEU A 63 1.88 -2.72 -7.14
N GLN A 64 1.95 -3.28 -5.93
CA GLN A 64 2.21 -4.71 -5.72
C GLN A 64 1.14 -5.59 -6.36
N ALA A 65 -0.14 -5.21 -6.26
CA ALA A 65 -1.22 -5.93 -6.94
C ALA A 65 -1.04 -5.92 -8.46
N GLN A 66 -0.72 -4.77 -9.05
CA GLN A 66 -0.46 -4.65 -10.50
C GLN A 66 0.74 -5.49 -10.95
N VAL A 67 1.85 -5.48 -10.20
CA VAL A 67 3.02 -6.31 -10.50
C VAL A 67 2.68 -7.80 -10.46
N LYS A 68 1.87 -8.21 -9.47
CA LYS A 68 1.41 -9.60 -9.36
C LYS A 68 0.55 -10.00 -10.56
N GLU A 69 -0.38 -9.13 -10.96
CA GLU A 69 -1.25 -9.37 -12.11
C GLU A 69 -0.45 -9.50 -13.40
N LEU A 70 0.42 -8.52 -13.69
CA LEU A 70 1.29 -8.53 -14.88
C LEU A 70 2.17 -9.77 -14.93
N ARG A 71 2.68 -10.22 -13.77
CA ARG A 71 3.46 -11.46 -13.70
C ARG A 71 2.59 -12.68 -14.04
N SER A 72 1.38 -12.75 -13.50
CA SER A 72 0.43 -13.82 -13.80
C SER A 72 0.11 -13.87 -15.30
N GLU A 73 -0.19 -12.71 -15.89
CA GLU A 73 -0.46 -12.56 -17.32
C GLU A 73 0.73 -13.02 -18.16
N SER A 74 1.96 -12.57 -17.84
CA SER A 74 3.16 -12.98 -18.57
C SER A 74 3.40 -14.50 -18.55
N ILE A 75 3.14 -15.14 -17.41
CA ILE A 75 3.27 -16.60 -17.26
C ILE A 75 2.18 -17.31 -18.06
N ALA A 76 0.95 -16.81 -18.02
CA ALA A 76 -0.16 -17.37 -18.78
C ALA A 76 0.10 -17.30 -20.28
N THR A 77 0.49 -16.14 -20.81
CA THR A 77 0.83 -15.96 -22.22
C THR A 77 2.02 -16.82 -22.64
N ALA A 78 3.07 -16.90 -21.82
CA ALA A 78 4.21 -17.77 -22.11
C ALA A 78 3.81 -19.26 -22.12
N SER A 79 2.90 -19.66 -21.24
CA SER A 79 2.38 -21.03 -21.17
C SER A 79 1.52 -21.37 -22.38
N GLU A 80 0.69 -20.43 -22.85
CA GLU A 80 -0.09 -20.58 -24.07
C GLU A 80 0.83 -20.74 -25.29
N LEU A 81 1.85 -19.89 -25.40
CA LEU A 81 2.86 -20.01 -26.47
C LEU A 81 3.59 -21.36 -26.41
N MET A 82 3.97 -21.82 -25.21
CA MET A 82 4.61 -23.12 -25.03
C MET A 82 3.69 -24.28 -25.42
N TYR A 83 2.39 -24.17 -25.11
CA TYR A 83 1.39 -25.16 -25.49
C TYR A 83 1.27 -25.26 -27.02
N ILE A 84 1.06 -24.14 -27.71
CA ILE A 84 0.92 -24.14 -29.18
C ILE A 84 2.22 -24.52 -29.90
N SER A 85 3.38 -24.19 -29.32
CA SER A 85 4.71 -24.53 -29.88
C SER A 85 5.11 -25.97 -29.60
N LYS A 86 4.33 -26.72 -28.81
CA LYS A 86 4.60 -28.12 -28.50
C LYS A 86 4.56 -28.94 -29.78
N GLN A 87 5.57 -29.77 -30.00
CA GLN A 87 5.71 -30.61 -31.20
C GLN A 87 4.45 -31.43 -31.53
N SER A 88 3.76 -31.96 -30.51
CA SER A 88 2.49 -32.67 -30.70
C SER A 88 1.37 -31.76 -31.21
N GLU A 89 1.25 -30.54 -30.67
CA GLU A 89 0.22 -29.57 -31.10
C GLU A 89 0.53 -29.04 -32.50
N VAL A 90 1.80 -28.76 -32.81
CA VAL A 90 2.24 -28.38 -34.15
C VAL A 90 1.94 -29.50 -35.15
N SER A 91 2.26 -30.76 -34.83
CA SER A 91 1.94 -31.92 -35.67
C SER A 91 0.43 -32.07 -35.90
N ASN A 92 -0.38 -31.85 -34.85
CA ASN A 92 -1.85 -31.86 -34.94
C ASN A 92 -2.36 -30.72 -35.84
N LEU A 93 -1.82 -29.51 -35.70
CA LEU A 93 -2.17 -28.35 -36.53
C LEU A 93 -1.80 -28.56 -38.00
N VAL A 94 -0.62 -29.13 -38.27
CA VAL A 94 -0.16 -29.47 -39.64
C VAL A 94 -1.13 -30.45 -40.31
N LYS A 95 -1.53 -31.50 -39.59
CA LYS A 95 -2.54 -32.47 -40.08
C LYS A 95 -3.91 -31.81 -40.29
N ALA A 96 -4.38 -31.00 -39.35
CA ALA A 96 -5.66 -30.31 -39.44
C ALA A 96 -5.73 -29.33 -40.62
N ASN A 97 -4.61 -28.71 -40.98
CA ASN A 97 -4.50 -27.77 -42.11
C ASN A 97 -4.15 -28.47 -43.44
N ASN A 98 -4.16 -29.80 -43.51
CA ASN A 98 -3.79 -30.60 -44.70
C ASN A 98 -2.42 -30.21 -45.29
N LEU A 99 -1.48 -29.86 -44.42
CA LEU A 99 -0.10 -29.60 -44.83
C LEU A 99 0.61 -30.96 -44.96
N ASP A 100 1.21 -31.23 -46.12
CA ASP A 100 1.89 -32.49 -46.44
C ASP A 100 3.29 -32.58 -45.82
N LEU A 101 3.37 -32.23 -44.53
CA LEU A 101 4.61 -32.18 -43.75
C LEU A 101 4.58 -33.30 -42.71
N THR A 102 5.65 -34.10 -42.69
CA THR A 102 5.82 -35.23 -41.77
C THR A 102 7.01 -34.98 -40.84
N GLU A 103 6.89 -35.49 -39.62
CA GLU A 103 7.93 -35.34 -38.60
C GLU A 103 9.13 -36.24 -38.95
N SER A 104 10.35 -35.67 -38.93
CA SER A 104 11.57 -36.43 -39.18
C SER A 104 11.87 -37.36 -38.00
N VAL A 105 11.83 -38.66 -38.24
CA VAL A 105 12.10 -39.71 -37.25
C VAL A 105 13.57 -40.13 -37.25
N GLU A 106 14.35 -39.69 -38.25
CA GLU A 106 15.75 -40.04 -38.39
C GLU A 106 16.65 -39.13 -37.55
N PRO A 107 17.58 -39.69 -36.75
CA PRO A 107 18.48 -38.91 -35.93
C PRO A 107 19.48 -38.12 -36.82
N PRO A 108 19.90 -36.92 -36.39
CA PRO A 108 20.83 -36.10 -37.16
C PRO A 108 22.21 -36.76 -37.30
N ILE A 109 22.76 -36.70 -38.51
CA ILE A 109 24.04 -37.31 -38.86
C ILE A 109 25.18 -36.38 -38.40
N ILE A 110 26.06 -36.87 -37.52
CA ILE A 110 27.24 -36.11 -37.10
C ILE A 110 28.30 -36.22 -38.19
N ILE A 111 28.65 -35.09 -38.81
CA ILE A 111 29.73 -35.01 -39.80
C ILE A 111 31.05 -34.79 -39.04
N ALA A 112 31.81 -35.84 -38.78
CA ALA A 112 33.13 -35.72 -38.19
C ALA A 112 34.16 -35.30 -39.26
N VAL A 113 34.64 -34.05 -39.18
CA VAL A 113 35.74 -33.57 -40.03
C VAL A 113 37.05 -34.18 -39.51
N LYS A 114 37.70 -35.00 -40.34
CA LYS A 114 39.00 -35.60 -40.01
C LYS A 114 40.06 -34.48 -40.05
N LYS A 115 40.73 -34.26 -38.92
CA LYS A 115 41.81 -33.26 -38.77
C LYS A 115 43.06 -33.68 -39.54
#